data_AF-A0ABD7NAE3-F1
#
_entry.id   AF-A0ABD7NAE3-F1
#
_cell.length_a   1.000
_cell.length_b   1.000
_cell.length_c   1.000
_cell.angle_alpha   90.00
_cell.angle_beta   90.00
_cell.angle_gamma   90.00
#
_symmetry.space_group_name_H-M   'P 1'
#
loop_
_entity.id
_entity.type
_entity.pdbx_description
1 polymer ?
#
loop_
_entity_poly.entity_id
_entity_poly.type
_entity_poly.pdbx_seq_one_letter_code
_entity_poly.pdbx_strand_id
1 'polypeptide(L)'
;MNIDVETLVKQLGKPYQDIYDQGLIPYKTKPTGTISDDISRLNMRREGIFLSFINNQEKNLEEVTLRLEDENKMDWLFPNPLPFGLEPVMTQKWVRAKLGHPMIYTDAQIIMTIYVGVKEFYTLPVPHQYIVAAFTYNKDFFVQKVTFYSIERAKEIQAALEIKRLGG
;
A
#
# COMPACT_ATOMS: atom_id res chain seq x y z
N MET A 1 -0.09 -12.36 -16.44
CA MET A 1 0.95 -13.04 -15.65
C MET A 1 0.61 -12.80 -14.20
N ASN A 2 0.67 -13.84 -13.36
CA ASN A 2 0.24 -13.76 -11.97
C ASN A 2 1.43 -13.33 -11.11
N ILE A 3 1.27 -12.28 -10.31
CA ILE A 3 2.27 -11.85 -9.33
C ILE A 3 1.96 -12.50 -8.00
N ASP A 4 2.95 -13.12 -7.37
CA ASP A 4 2.86 -13.52 -5.97
C ASP A 4 2.96 -12.26 -5.09
N VAL A 5 1.80 -11.64 -4.86
CA VAL A 5 1.68 -10.40 -4.10
C VAL A 5 2.12 -10.59 -2.66
N GLU A 6 1.86 -11.75 -2.07
CA GLU A 6 2.21 -12.00 -0.68
C GLU A 6 3.73 -12.08 -0.51
N THR A 7 4.41 -12.81 -1.39
CA THR A 7 5.88 -12.88 -1.38
C THR A 7 6.49 -11.52 -1.67
N LEU A 8 5.90 -10.72 -2.57
CA LEU A 8 6.34 -9.35 -2.85
C LEU A 8 6.21 -8.43 -1.62
N VAL A 9 5.08 -8.46 -0.91
CA VAL A 9 4.90 -7.67 0.33
C VAL A 9 5.89 -8.08 1.40
N LYS A 10 6.23 -9.38 1.50
CA LYS A 10 7.27 -9.85 2.44
C LYS A 10 8.68 -9.32 2.13
N GLN A 11 8.91 -8.72 0.96
CA GLN A 11 10.16 -8.05 0.61
C GLN A 11 10.23 -6.57 1.04
N LEU A 12 9.24 -6.05 1.78
CA LEU A 12 9.33 -4.70 2.33
C LEU A 12 10.67 -4.48 3.08
N GLY A 13 11.33 -3.36 2.80
CA GLY A 13 12.66 -3.00 3.29
C GLY A 13 13.83 -3.56 2.47
N LYS A 14 13.60 -4.47 1.51
CA LYS A 14 14.68 -5.06 0.70
C LYS A 14 15.08 -4.20 -0.49
N PRO A 15 16.34 -4.26 -0.95
CA PRO A 15 16.80 -3.58 -2.16
C PRO A 15 16.03 -4.02 -3.40
N TYR A 16 15.79 -3.10 -4.33
CA TYR A 16 15.12 -3.40 -5.60
C TYR A 16 15.77 -4.55 -6.37
N GLN A 17 17.11 -4.58 -6.40
CA GLN A 17 17.84 -5.58 -7.19
C GLN A 17 17.60 -7.00 -6.68
N ASP A 18 17.59 -7.20 -5.36
CA ASP A 18 17.31 -8.51 -4.74
C ASP A 18 15.90 -9.01 -5.09
N ILE A 19 14.92 -8.11 -5.13
CA ILE A 19 13.52 -8.43 -5.46
C ILE A 19 13.39 -8.76 -6.95
N TYR A 20 14.08 -8.00 -7.79
CA TYR A 20 14.12 -8.22 -9.24
C TYR A 20 14.78 -9.55 -9.61
N ASP A 21 15.90 -9.90 -8.96
CA ASP A 21 16.66 -11.13 -9.20
C ASP A 21 15.88 -12.38 -8.77
N GLN A 22 14.98 -12.25 -7.78
CA GLN A 22 14.01 -13.29 -7.41
C GLN A 22 12.87 -13.46 -8.43
N GLY A 23 12.76 -12.58 -9.44
CA GLY A 23 11.73 -12.62 -10.47
C GLY A 23 10.36 -12.11 -10.01
N LEU A 24 10.27 -11.46 -8.85
CA LEU A 24 9.00 -10.93 -8.31
C LEU A 24 8.53 -9.67 -9.03
N ILE A 25 9.45 -8.94 -9.68
CA ILE A 25 9.15 -7.79 -10.53
C ILE A 25 9.44 -8.19 -11.99
N PRO A 26 8.43 -8.28 -12.85
CA PRO A 26 8.59 -8.77 -14.23
C PRO A 26 9.07 -7.71 -15.21
N TYR A 27 9.15 -6.46 -14.77
CA TYR A 27 9.46 -5.32 -15.61
C TYR A 27 10.96 -5.07 -15.63
N LYS A 28 11.52 -4.89 -16.85
CA LYS A 28 12.89 -4.40 -17.01
C LYS A 28 13.04 -2.92 -16.62
N THR A 29 11.93 -2.18 -16.61
CA THR A 29 11.89 -0.78 -16.20
C THR A 29 12.18 -0.67 -14.71
N LYS A 30 13.25 0.05 -14.37
CA LYS A 30 13.65 0.31 -12.98
C LYS A 30 12.74 1.36 -12.33
N PRO A 31 12.64 1.39 -10.99
CA PRO A 31 11.96 2.46 -10.27
C PRO A 31 12.62 3.80 -10.57
N THR A 32 11.81 4.84 -10.79
CA THR A 32 12.29 6.19 -11.14
C THR A 32 11.81 7.23 -10.13
N GLY A 33 12.70 8.17 -9.81
CA GLY A 33 12.45 9.34 -8.96
C GLY A 33 13.36 10.48 -9.43
N THR A 34 12.95 11.73 -9.20
CA THR A 34 13.81 12.89 -9.47
C THR A 34 14.90 12.99 -8.41
N ILE A 35 15.98 13.75 -8.64
CA ILE A 35 17.06 13.92 -7.65
C ILE A 35 16.54 14.57 -6.35
N SER A 36 15.49 15.40 -6.45
CA SER A 36 14.87 16.10 -5.32
C SER A 36 13.80 15.30 -4.59
N ASP A 37 13.36 14.16 -5.13
CA ASP A 37 12.34 13.32 -4.49
C ASP A 37 13.01 12.35 -3.50
N ASP A 38 12.43 12.17 -2.32
CA ASP A 38 12.89 11.13 -1.38
C ASP A 38 12.43 9.72 -1.79
N ILE A 39 11.54 9.62 -2.78
CA ILE A 39 10.96 8.36 -3.26
C ILE A 39 11.13 8.15 -4.76
N SER A 40 11.30 6.89 -5.13
CA SER A 40 11.28 6.40 -6.51
C SER A 40 10.16 5.38 -6.67
N ARG A 41 9.57 5.32 -7.86
CA ARG A 41 8.28 4.68 -8.07
C ARG A 41 8.33 3.72 -9.25
N LEU A 42 7.61 2.61 -9.14
CA LEU A 42 7.36 1.68 -10.25
C LEU A 42 5.87 1.34 -10.30
N ASN A 43 5.22 1.66 -11.43
CA ASN A 43 3.79 1.45 -11.61
C ASN A 43 3.53 0.25 -12.52
N MET A 44 3.14 -0.87 -11.91
CA MET A 44 2.80 -2.14 -12.56
C MET A 44 1.30 -2.14 -12.93
N ARG A 45 0.92 -1.25 -13.85
CA ARG A 45 -0.49 -0.93 -14.16
C ARG A 45 -1.32 -2.15 -14.54
N ARG A 46 -0.75 -3.10 -15.27
CA ARG A 46 -1.47 -4.30 -15.73
C ARG A 46 -1.80 -5.24 -14.57
N GLU A 47 -0.98 -5.25 -13.54
CA GLU A 47 -1.10 -6.08 -12.34
C GLU A 47 -1.87 -5.37 -11.23
N GLY A 48 -2.19 -4.08 -11.40
CA GLY A 48 -2.85 -3.29 -10.36
C GLY A 48 -1.95 -2.95 -9.17
N ILE A 49 -0.63 -3.04 -9.34
CA ILE A 49 0.34 -2.89 -8.26
C ILE A 49 1.16 -1.62 -8.47
N PHE A 50 1.35 -0.85 -7.41
CA PHE A 50 2.24 0.28 -7.36
C PHE A 50 3.28 0.06 -6.27
N LEU A 51 4.56 0.25 -6.61
CA LEU A 51 5.68 0.10 -5.70
C LEU A 51 6.33 1.46 -5.47
N SER A 52 6.56 1.80 -4.22
CA SER A 52 7.39 2.94 -3.80
C SER A 52 8.66 2.42 -3.15
N PHE A 53 9.78 3.07 -3.45
CA PHE A 53 11.09 2.75 -2.90
C PHE A 53 11.76 4.03 -2.41
N ILE A 54 12.59 3.92 -1.37
CA ILE A 54 13.46 5.01 -0.94
C ILE A 54 14.35 5.41 -2.11
N ASN A 55 14.47 6.71 -2.42
CA ASN A 55 15.24 7.19 -3.56
C ASN A 55 16.75 7.24 -3.29
N ASN A 56 17.31 6.22 -2.64
CA ASN A 56 18.74 6.06 -2.40
C ASN A 56 19.40 5.20 -3.50
N GLN A 57 20.63 4.71 -3.27
CA GLN A 57 21.32 3.84 -4.24
C GLN A 57 20.68 2.45 -4.34
N GLU A 58 20.26 1.87 -3.22
CA GLU A 58 19.73 0.49 -3.13
C GLU A 58 18.27 0.38 -3.59
N LYS A 59 17.52 1.48 -3.55
CA LYS A 59 16.08 1.53 -3.79
C LYS A 59 15.35 0.53 -2.90
N ASN A 60 15.43 0.71 -1.59
CA ASN A 60 14.77 -0.19 -0.64
C ASN A 60 13.25 -0.05 -0.72
N LEU A 61 12.53 -1.16 -0.83
CA LEU A 61 11.08 -1.20 -1.02
C LEU A 61 10.37 -0.65 0.23
N GLU A 62 9.59 0.40 0.05
CA GLU A 62 8.96 1.14 1.14
C GLU A 62 7.46 0.84 1.22
N GLU A 63 6.80 0.76 0.06
CA GLU A 63 5.35 0.57 -0.05
C GLU A 63 5.00 -0.39 -1.17
N VAL A 64 4.02 -1.27 -0.91
CA VAL A 64 3.33 -2.06 -1.93
C VAL A 64 1.85 -1.70 -1.91
N THR A 65 1.36 -1.05 -2.96
CA THR A 65 -0.06 -0.65 -3.07
C THR A 65 -0.79 -1.49 -4.11
N LEU A 66 -1.91 -2.08 -3.70
CA LEU A 66 -2.86 -2.78 -4.57
C LEU A 66 -4.04 -1.86 -4.87
N ARG A 67 -4.39 -1.73 -6.15
CA ARG A 67 -5.59 -1.03 -6.62
C ARG A 67 -6.72 -2.05 -6.77
N LEU A 68 -7.69 -2.03 -5.85
CA LEU A 68 -8.84 -2.94 -5.89
C LEU A 68 -10.00 -2.36 -6.70
N GLU A 69 -10.15 -1.05 -6.71
CA GLU A 69 -11.10 -0.33 -7.55
C GLU A 69 -10.39 0.74 -8.39
N ASP A 70 -10.89 0.96 -9.60
CA ASP A 70 -10.49 2.08 -10.45
C ASP A 70 -11.70 2.95 -10.77
N GLU A 71 -11.69 4.20 -10.31
CA GLU A 71 -12.79 5.14 -10.51
C GLU A 71 -13.09 5.41 -12.00
N ASN A 72 -12.12 5.17 -12.89
CA ASN A 72 -12.30 5.37 -14.34
C ASN A 72 -12.70 4.07 -15.06
N LYS A 73 -12.75 2.92 -14.37
CA LYS A 73 -13.00 1.61 -14.96
C LYS A 73 -13.85 0.74 -14.04
N MET A 74 -15.16 0.71 -14.30
CA MET A 74 -16.13 -0.01 -13.46
C MET A 74 -16.00 -1.54 -13.50
N ASP A 75 -15.41 -2.11 -14.56
CA ASP A 75 -15.11 -3.54 -14.70
C ASP A 75 -13.71 -3.92 -14.19
N TRP A 76 -13.04 -3.02 -13.46
CA TRP A 76 -11.74 -3.32 -12.89
C TRP A 76 -11.87 -4.41 -11.81
N LEU A 77 -11.15 -5.51 -12.02
CA LEU A 77 -10.94 -6.55 -11.03
C LEU A 77 -9.44 -6.68 -10.80
N PHE A 78 -9.02 -6.68 -9.54
CA PHE A 78 -7.63 -6.92 -9.19
C PHE A 78 -7.19 -8.29 -9.75
N PRO A 79 -6.15 -8.35 -10.60
CA PRO A 79 -5.91 -9.52 -11.46
C PRO A 79 -5.10 -10.64 -10.79
N ASN A 80 -4.69 -10.47 -9.53
CA ASN A 80 -3.87 -11.43 -8.80
C ASN A 80 -4.58 -11.88 -7.51
N PRO A 81 -4.26 -13.06 -6.95
CA PRO A 81 -4.70 -13.43 -5.61
C PRO A 81 -4.29 -12.39 -4.57
N LEU A 82 -5.21 -12.09 -3.65
CA LEU A 82 -4.93 -11.16 -2.57
C LEU A 82 -4.15 -11.85 -1.45
N PRO A 83 -3.17 -11.15 -0.86
CA PRO A 83 -2.32 -11.73 0.17
C PRO A 83 -3.03 -11.78 1.53
N PHE A 84 -2.51 -12.60 2.45
CA PHE A 84 -2.91 -12.60 3.86
C PHE A 84 -4.41 -12.86 4.12
N GLY A 85 -5.09 -13.54 3.20
CA GLY A 85 -6.51 -13.86 3.31
C GLY A 85 -7.44 -12.65 3.16
N LEU A 86 -6.99 -11.57 2.51
CA LEU A 86 -7.86 -10.47 2.10
C LEU A 86 -8.81 -10.91 0.97
N GLU A 87 -9.98 -10.30 0.91
CA GLU A 87 -11.02 -10.62 -0.08
C GLU A 87 -11.06 -9.59 -1.22
N PRO A 88 -11.45 -9.97 -2.46
CA PRO A 88 -11.48 -9.04 -3.59
C PRO A 88 -12.38 -7.81 -3.37
N VAL A 89 -13.45 -7.98 -2.59
CA VAL A 89 -14.40 -6.92 -2.26
C VAL A 89 -14.54 -6.88 -0.74
N MET A 90 -14.10 -5.79 -0.14
CA MET A 90 -14.12 -5.60 1.31
C MET A 90 -14.79 -4.29 1.65
N THR A 91 -15.61 -4.29 2.70
CA THR A 91 -16.14 -3.07 3.31
C THR A 91 -15.33 -2.72 4.56
N GLN A 92 -15.38 -1.47 5.01
CA GLN A 92 -14.79 -1.06 6.30
C GLN A 92 -15.29 -1.94 7.46
N LYS A 93 -16.57 -2.33 7.45
CA LYS A 93 -17.14 -3.24 8.45
C LYS A 93 -16.46 -4.61 8.42
N TRP A 94 -16.24 -5.18 7.23
CA TRP A 94 -15.52 -6.44 7.09
C TRP A 94 -14.08 -6.32 7.62
N VAL A 95 -13.37 -5.24 7.25
CA VAL A 95 -11.98 -5.01 7.68
C VAL A 95 -11.88 -4.92 9.20
N ARG A 96 -12.72 -4.11 9.84
CA ARG A 96 -12.77 -3.98 11.31
C ARG A 96 -13.17 -5.27 12.01
N ALA A 97 -14.09 -6.05 11.43
CA ALA A 97 -14.47 -7.35 11.98
C ALA A 97 -13.30 -8.35 11.92
N LYS A 98 -12.46 -8.27 10.89
CA LYS A 98 -11.32 -9.18 10.69
C LYS A 98 -10.06 -8.76 11.46
N LEU A 99 -9.78 -7.46 11.53
CA LEU A 99 -8.51 -6.90 12.01
C LEU A 99 -8.65 -6.10 13.32
N GLY A 100 -9.87 -5.89 13.81
CA GLY A 100 -10.13 -5.15 15.05
C GLY A 100 -10.13 -3.64 14.84
N HIS A 101 -9.43 -2.92 15.73
CA HIS A 101 -9.35 -1.45 15.69
C HIS A 101 -8.08 -0.97 14.99
N PRO A 102 -8.15 0.09 14.18
CA PRO A 102 -6.99 0.60 13.48
C PRO A 102 -6.02 1.28 14.45
N MET A 103 -4.72 1.14 14.20
CA MET A 103 -3.69 1.88 14.92
C MET A 103 -3.56 3.34 14.45
N ILE A 104 -3.88 3.60 13.18
CA ILE A 104 -3.93 4.95 12.61
C ILE A 104 -5.26 5.09 11.88
N TYR A 105 -5.93 6.21 12.12
CA TYR A 105 -7.15 6.61 11.43
C TYR A 105 -6.96 8.03 10.90
N THR A 106 -7.27 8.22 9.62
CA THR A 106 -7.32 9.54 8.99
C THR A 106 -8.66 9.74 8.30
N ASP A 107 -9.31 10.87 8.59
CA ASP A 107 -10.56 11.26 7.93
C ASP A 107 -10.39 11.45 6.43
N ALA A 108 -11.50 11.32 5.72
CA ALA A 108 -11.55 11.67 4.31
C ALA A 108 -11.22 13.16 4.13
N GLN A 109 -10.51 13.48 3.05
CA GLN A 109 -10.14 14.85 2.71
C GLN A 109 -10.26 15.09 1.22
N ILE A 110 -10.56 16.33 0.85
CA ILE A 110 -10.52 16.78 -0.54
C ILE A 110 -9.18 17.47 -0.75
N ILE A 111 -8.32 16.90 -1.59
CA ILE A 111 -7.07 17.53 -2.01
C ILE A 111 -7.28 18.09 -3.40
N MET A 112 -7.27 19.42 -3.52
CA MET A 112 -7.68 20.14 -4.73
C MET A 112 -9.10 19.75 -5.16
N THR A 113 -9.25 18.83 -6.13
CA THR A 113 -10.54 18.32 -6.62
C THR A 113 -10.71 16.82 -6.39
N ILE A 114 -9.71 16.15 -5.80
CA ILE A 114 -9.67 14.69 -5.65
C ILE A 114 -10.16 14.32 -4.26
N TYR A 115 -11.18 13.45 -4.20
CA TYR A 115 -11.62 12.83 -2.97
C TYR A 115 -10.61 11.76 -2.55
N VAL A 116 -10.02 11.93 -1.38
CA VAL A 116 -9.24 10.89 -0.70
C VAL A 116 -10.08 10.41 0.46
N GLY A 117 -10.60 9.19 0.37
CA GLY A 117 -11.45 8.66 1.43
C GLY A 117 -10.69 8.35 2.71
N VAL A 118 -11.45 7.87 3.69
CA VAL A 118 -10.92 7.47 5.00
C VAL A 118 -9.77 6.49 4.80
N LYS A 119 -8.73 6.61 5.64
CA LYS A 119 -7.68 5.59 5.73
C LYS A 119 -7.57 5.00 7.11
N GLU A 120 -7.37 3.70 7.15
CA GLU A 120 -7.20 2.93 8.38
C GLU A 120 -6.02 1.98 8.26
N PHE A 121 -5.16 1.97 9.27
CA PHE A 121 -3.97 1.15 9.30
C PHE A 121 -4.11 0.07 10.37
N TYR A 122 -3.79 -1.17 10.00
CA TYR A 122 -3.86 -2.33 10.88
C TYR A 122 -2.57 -3.11 10.81
N THR A 123 -2.08 -3.55 11.96
CA THR A 123 -1.06 -4.60 11.99
C THR A 123 -1.68 -5.91 11.51
N LEU A 124 -0.96 -6.68 10.69
CA LEU A 124 -1.47 -7.98 10.28
C LEU A 124 -1.44 -8.99 11.45
N PRO A 125 -2.34 -9.99 11.47
CA PRO A 125 -2.31 -11.05 12.47
C PRO A 125 -1.02 -11.89 12.44
N VAL A 126 -0.78 -12.67 13.50
CA VAL A 126 0.33 -13.64 13.56
C VAL A 126 0.28 -14.56 12.32
N PRO A 127 1.41 -14.81 11.63
CA PRO A 127 2.79 -14.45 11.99
C PRO A 127 3.32 -13.13 11.36
N HIS A 128 2.46 -12.31 10.77
CA HIS A 128 2.86 -11.17 9.93
C HIS A 128 2.80 -9.81 10.62
N GLN A 129 2.89 -9.77 11.96
CA GLN A 129 2.72 -8.53 12.75
C GLN A 129 3.74 -7.41 12.44
N TYR A 130 4.82 -7.72 11.73
CA TYR A 130 5.80 -6.75 11.24
C TYR A 130 5.35 -5.98 9.97
N ILE A 131 4.20 -6.36 9.40
CA ILE A 131 3.57 -5.71 8.24
C ILE A 131 2.30 -4.99 8.70
N VAL A 132 2.12 -3.78 8.17
CA VAL A 132 0.91 -2.98 8.37
C VAL A 132 0.17 -2.83 7.04
N ALA A 133 -1.12 -3.12 7.04
CA ALA A 133 -2.01 -2.88 5.91
C ALA A 133 -2.81 -1.59 6.15
N ALA A 134 -2.69 -0.65 5.22
CA ALA A 134 -3.44 0.59 5.17
C ALA A 134 -4.56 0.47 4.12
N PHE A 135 -5.80 0.53 4.58
CA PHE A 135 -6.98 0.49 3.73
C PHE A 135 -7.42 1.92 3.43
N THR A 136 -7.52 2.26 2.15
CA THR A 136 -8.15 3.52 1.70
C THR A 136 -9.53 3.18 1.17
N TYR A 137 -10.55 3.81 1.74
CA TYR A 137 -11.94 3.56 1.38
C TYR A 137 -12.46 4.53 0.31
N ASN A 138 -13.42 4.10 -0.49
CA ASN A 138 -14.21 4.99 -1.35
C ASN A 138 -15.34 5.66 -0.54
N LYS A 139 -16.22 6.42 -1.21
CA LYS A 139 -17.34 7.15 -0.57
C LYS A 139 -18.39 6.23 0.07
N ASP A 140 -18.48 4.99 -0.39
CA ASP A 140 -19.43 3.98 0.06
C ASP A 140 -18.79 3.01 1.08
N PHE A 141 -17.59 3.34 1.59
CA PHE A 141 -16.82 2.55 2.54
C PHE A 141 -16.38 1.17 2.04
N PHE A 142 -16.29 0.98 0.72
CA PHE A 142 -15.58 -0.14 0.12
C PHE A 142 -14.09 0.16 0.02
N VAL A 143 -13.26 -0.87 0.16
CA VAL A 143 -11.81 -0.75 0.04
C VAL A 143 -11.44 -0.48 -1.42
N GLN A 144 -10.97 0.73 -1.69
CA GLN A 144 -10.47 1.13 -3.01
C GLN A 144 -9.02 0.67 -3.22
N LYS A 145 -8.19 0.80 -2.17
CA LYS A 145 -6.76 0.49 -2.20
C LYS A 145 -6.31 -0.14 -0.88
N VAL A 146 -5.33 -1.03 -0.98
CA VAL A 146 -4.60 -1.55 0.17
C VAL A 146 -3.13 -1.24 -0.02
N THR A 147 -2.51 -0.54 0.92
CA THR A 147 -1.07 -0.26 0.91
C THR A 147 -0.41 -0.97 2.07
N PHE A 148 0.64 -1.74 1.79
CA PHE A 148 1.43 -2.44 2.79
C PHE A 148 2.70 -1.68 3.11
N TYR A 149 3.00 -1.61 4.41
CA TYR A 149 4.14 -0.95 5.01
C TYR A 149 4.86 -1.89 5.97
N SER A 150 6.14 -1.65 6.22
CA SER A 150 6.78 -2.19 7.42
C SER A 150 6.17 -1.52 8.67
N ILE A 151 6.19 -2.23 9.81
CA ILE A 151 5.77 -1.68 11.10
C ILE A 151 6.55 -0.40 11.47
N GLU A 152 7.83 -0.31 11.12
CA GLU A 152 8.67 0.86 11.34
C GLU A 152 8.16 2.06 10.55
N ARG A 153 7.89 1.88 9.26
CA ARG A 153 7.36 2.94 8.41
C ARG A 153 5.99 3.41 8.86
N ALA A 154 5.12 2.49 9.28
CA ALA A 154 3.82 2.85 9.82
C ALA A 154 3.92 3.70 11.10
N LYS A 155 4.90 3.42 11.98
CA LYS A 155 5.15 4.24 13.18
C LYS A 155 5.65 5.64 12.84
N GLU A 156 6.50 5.78 11.84
CA GLU A 156 6.93 7.09 11.33
C GLU A 156 5.75 7.91 10.81
N ILE A 157 4.85 7.26 10.04
CA ILE A 157 3.62 7.89 9.55
C ILE A 157 2.75 8.34 10.73
N GLN A 158 2.57 7.50 11.74
CA GLN A 158 1.82 7.86 12.95
C GLN A 158 2.40 9.10 13.64
N ALA A 159 3.71 9.11 13.88
CA ALA A 159 4.40 10.22 14.53
C ALA A 159 4.28 11.52 13.72
N ALA A 160 4.43 11.47 12.39
CA ALA A 160 4.27 12.62 11.52
C ALA A 160 2.84 13.19 11.55
N LEU A 161 1.83 12.32 11.60
CA LEU A 161 0.43 12.73 11.73
C LEU A 161 0.13 13.37 13.09
N GLU A 162 0.73 12.87 14.17
CA GLU A 162 0.59 13.45 15.51
C GLU A 162 1.22 14.84 15.60
N ILE A 163 2.43 15.02 15.06
CA ILE A 163 3.08 16.35 14.99
C ILE A 163 2.20 17.34 14.24
N LYS A 164 1.63 16.94 13.10
CA LYS A 164 0.75 17.79 12.31
C LYS A 164 -0.53 18.18 13.06
N ARG A 165 -1.08 17.30 13.91
CA ARG A 165 -2.26 17.58 14.75
C ARG A 165 -1.96 18.57 15.87
N LEU A 166 -0.74 18.54 16.41
CA LEU A 166 -0.32 19.39 17.53
C LEU A 166 0.21 20.75 17.12
N GLY A 167 0.74 20.88 15.89
CA GLY A 167 1.29 22.12 15.34
C GLY A 167 0.34 22.91 14.43
N GLY A 168 -0.94 22.54 14.37
CA GLY A 168 -1.98 23.20 13.57
C GLY A 168 -2.81 24.22 14.34
#